data_AF-A0A353DX97-F1
#
_entry.id   AF-A0A353DX97-F1
#
_cell.length_a   1.000
_cell.length_b   1.000
_cell.length_c   1.000
_cell.angle_alpha   90.00
_cell.angle_beta   90.00
_cell.angle_gamma   90.00
#
_symmetry.space_group_name_H-M   'P 1'
#
loop_
_entity.id
_entity.type
_entity.pdbx_description
1 polymer ?
#
loop_
_entity_poly.entity_id
_entity_poly.type
_entity_poly.pdbx_seq_one_letter_code
_entity_poly.pdbx_strand_id
1 'polypeptide(L)'
;MQSSIQRIGAVSRLTIKAAFRFKLIPWLLLTMGLTITTIPYLIRHNGTAEMFAQVQLSYSLMTSGILLAASTLWLSCGILGQDLEKHHITLLASKPIARWEIWIGRWLGICSLNTFLMIMVGLSIYALLLFHARDLSQDEQSQLKKVVLISRASASEKAPDEEREINALFEKRKDQLHGIKIDTAAVRERLAEEVRWMNQLVKPLHRRLWSIHIGNQVRQMEDETLQLRVKFYASPDAETTSFPMTWIVGDPSLPTRWERELDLAPMTTHEWSVPANLIDPDGNLRVECRNYTDMSLVFRVEDGLIILFPDGGFGLNYIKGLVVLLCWLSLLTAVGLWAATFASLPVATFLIMTLLLVAGSENLFKSIAIDGTISTLNEETGKGHWHYLDWLLVPLFTFLYKAVETIRSIAPIESLVTGRSIPTYNWLLHLSLVIGLMIAPIGAWGMFLLTQKELDQS
;
A
#
# COMPACT_ATOMS: atom_id res chain seq x y z
N MET A 1 -4.19 46.37 -1.14
CA MET A 1 -4.25 45.10 -1.89
C MET A 1 -3.95 43.97 -0.92
N GLN A 2 -4.92 43.12 -0.59
CA GLN A 2 -4.61 41.88 0.12
C GLN A 2 -3.79 40.97 -0.79
N SER A 3 -2.75 40.31 -0.26
CA SER A 3 -1.96 39.37 -1.06
C SER A 3 -2.78 38.13 -1.41
N SER A 4 -2.46 37.44 -2.51
CA SER A 4 -3.12 36.18 -2.91
C SER A 4 -3.16 35.15 -1.78
N ILE A 5 -2.11 35.10 -0.94
CA ILE A 5 -2.03 34.22 0.23
C ILE A 5 -3.14 34.54 1.25
N GLN A 6 -3.41 35.83 1.52
CA GLN A 6 -4.47 36.23 2.44
C GLN A 6 -5.86 35.87 1.90
N ARG A 7 -6.09 35.98 0.59
CA ARG A 7 -7.35 35.58 -0.06
C ARG A 7 -7.58 34.07 0.04
N ILE A 8 -6.57 33.27 -0.29
CA ILE A 8 -6.59 31.80 -0.17
C ILE A 8 -6.89 31.39 1.29
N GLY A 9 -6.20 32.02 2.25
CA GLY A 9 -6.44 31.78 3.68
C GLY A 9 -7.85 32.14 4.13
N ALA A 10 -8.43 33.23 3.61
CA ALA A 10 -9.80 33.61 3.92
C ALA A 10 -10.83 32.59 3.38
N VAL A 11 -10.66 32.12 2.14
CA VAL A 11 -11.50 31.07 1.54
C VAL A 11 -11.39 29.77 2.33
N SER A 12 -10.16 29.35 2.70
CA SER A 12 -9.93 28.18 3.54
C SER A 12 -10.68 28.29 4.88
N ARG A 13 -10.58 29.43 5.57
CA ARG A 13 -11.26 29.65 6.85
C ARG A 13 -12.78 29.66 6.73
N LEU A 14 -13.32 30.16 5.61
CA LEU A 14 -14.76 30.07 5.31
C LEU A 14 -15.21 28.61 5.09
N THR A 15 -14.38 27.80 4.43
CA THR A 15 -14.61 26.37 4.21
C THR A 15 -14.70 25.62 5.52
N ILE A 16 -13.76 25.87 6.43
CA ILE A 16 -13.74 25.27 7.77
C ILE A 16 -15.01 25.68 8.54
N LYS A 17 -15.36 26.96 8.55
CA LYS A 17 -16.59 27.45 9.21
C LYS A 17 -17.85 26.80 8.65
N ALA A 18 -17.92 26.61 7.33
CA ALA A 18 -19.04 25.92 6.69
C ALA A 18 -19.15 24.47 7.19
N ALA A 19 -18.04 23.73 7.27
CA ALA A 19 -18.02 22.36 7.77
C ALA A 19 -18.54 22.25 9.23
N PHE A 20 -18.18 23.18 10.11
CA PHE A 20 -18.70 23.23 11.47
C PHE A 20 -20.21 23.55 11.53
N ARG A 21 -20.69 24.41 10.63
CA ARG A 21 -22.12 24.79 10.56
C ARG A 21 -23.03 23.59 10.25
N PHE A 22 -22.55 22.63 9.44
CA PHE A 22 -23.31 21.42 9.11
C PHE A 22 -23.43 20.42 10.27
N LYS A 23 -22.87 20.71 11.46
CA LYS A 23 -22.77 19.79 12.60
C LYS A 23 -22.09 18.45 12.24
N LEU A 24 -21.43 18.36 11.09
CA LEU A 24 -20.82 17.12 10.61
C LEU A 24 -19.63 16.71 11.49
N ILE A 25 -18.79 17.66 11.86
CA ILE A 25 -17.58 17.43 12.67
C ILE A 25 -17.89 16.80 14.05
N PRO A 26 -18.81 17.33 14.88
CA PRO A 26 -19.10 16.71 16.17
C PRO A 26 -19.70 15.30 16.04
N TRP A 27 -20.57 15.06 15.05
CA TRP A 27 -21.08 13.71 14.79
C TRP A 27 -19.98 12.75 14.34
N LEU A 28 -19.08 13.21 13.47
CA LEU A 28 -17.94 12.42 13.02
C LEU A 28 -16.97 12.08 14.17
N LEU A 29 -16.63 13.06 15.01
CA LEU A 29 -15.78 12.81 16.17
C LEU A 29 -16.42 11.81 17.14
N LEU A 30 -17.74 11.90 17.34
CA LEU A 30 -18.48 10.97 18.18
C LEU A 30 -18.48 9.56 17.61
N THR A 31 -18.77 9.39 16.31
CA THR A 31 -18.79 8.06 15.68
C THR A 31 -17.39 7.45 15.64
N MET A 32 -16.36 8.23 15.34
CA MET A 32 -14.97 7.78 15.36
C MET A 32 -14.54 7.37 16.76
N GLY A 33 -14.78 8.21 17.77
CA GLY A 33 -14.47 7.90 19.16
C GLY A 33 -15.14 6.60 19.62
N LEU A 34 -16.42 6.41 19.30
CA LEU A 34 -17.14 5.18 19.57
C LEU A 34 -16.47 3.98 18.89
N THR A 35 -16.21 4.04 17.58
CA THR A 35 -15.62 2.91 16.84
C THR A 35 -14.24 2.51 17.37
N ILE A 36 -13.36 3.48 17.67
CA ILE A 36 -12.01 3.24 18.18
C ILE A 36 -12.06 2.56 19.56
N THR A 37 -13.01 2.95 20.40
CA THR A 37 -13.16 2.36 21.74
C THR A 37 -13.88 1.02 21.75
N THR A 38 -14.89 0.81 20.89
CA THR A 38 -15.74 -0.39 20.92
C THR A 38 -15.13 -1.58 20.18
N ILE A 39 -14.47 -1.36 19.04
CA ILE A 39 -13.90 -2.44 18.21
C ILE A 39 -12.97 -3.39 18.99
N PRO A 40 -12.03 -2.92 19.82
CA PRO A 40 -11.09 -3.78 20.51
C PRO A 40 -11.76 -4.75 21.49
N TYR A 41 -12.85 -4.33 22.13
CA TYR A 41 -13.60 -5.18 23.06
C TYR A 41 -14.52 -6.17 22.36
N LEU A 42 -14.89 -5.92 21.09
CA LEU A 42 -15.82 -6.77 20.36
C LEU A 42 -15.13 -8.00 19.72
N ILE A 43 -13.83 -7.89 19.42
CA ILE A 43 -13.07 -8.94 18.74
C ILE A 43 -12.35 -9.79 19.79
N ARG A 44 -12.68 -11.10 19.82
CA ARG A 44 -11.95 -12.07 20.66
C ARG A 44 -10.48 -12.10 20.23
N HIS A 45 -9.59 -11.66 21.11
CA HIS A 45 -8.15 -11.82 20.98
C HIS A 45 -7.68 -13.01 21.83
N ASN A 46 -6.68 -13.74 21.36
CA ASN A 46 -6.17 -14.96 22.02
C ASN A 46 -5.33 -14.68 23.29
N GLY A 47 -5.60 -13.57 23.99
CA GLY A 47 -4.85 -13.11 25.17
C GLY A 47 -3.48 -12.49 24.88
N THR A 48 -2.85 -12.80 23.74
CA THR A 48 -1.51 -12.28 23.40
C THR A 48 -1.50 -10.78 23.11
N ALA A 49 -0.56 -10.07 23.73
CA ALA A 49 -0.28 -8.63 23.55
C ALA A 49 -0.14 -8.19 22.08
N GLU A 50 0.55 -8.99 21.29
CA GLU A 50 0.84 -8.72 19.89
C GLU A 50 -0.44 -8.73 19.04
N MET A 51 -1.23 -9.80 19.15
CA MET A 51 -2.49 -9.93 18.42
C MET A 51 -3.45 -8.80 18.79
N PHE A 52 -3.52 -8.43 20.07
CA PHE A 52 -4.32 -7.29 20.51
C PHE A 52 -3.88 -5.98 19.82
N ALA A 53 -2.59 -5.68 19.83
CA ALA A 53 -2.07 -4.45 19.20
C ALA A 53 -2.29 -4.44 17.68
N GLN A 54 -2.10 -5.58 17.01
CA GLN A 54 -2.37 -5.72 15.58
C GLN A 54 -3.84 -5.49 15.25
N VAL A 55 -4.76 -6.10 16.01
CA VAL A 55 -6.22 -5.91 15.85
C VAL A 55 -6.59 -4.45 16.11
N GLN A 56 -6.16 -3.88 17.25
CA GLN A 56 -6.42 -2.49 17.60
C GLN A 56 -5.98 -1.54 16.47
N LEU A 57 -4.74 -1.66 15.99
CA LEU A 57 -4.19 -0.80 14.95
C LEU A 57 -4.90 -1.01 13.61
N SER A 58 -5.05 -2.26 13.18
CA SER A 58 -5.62 -2.59 11.86
C SER A 58 -7.04 -2.07 11.73
N TYR A 59 -7.92 -2.46 12.65
CA TYR A 59 -9.32 -2.10 12.56
C TYR A 59 -9.56 -0.62 12.88
N SER A 60 -8.88 -0.04 13.89
CA SER A 60 -9.09 1.37 14.22
C SER A 60 -8.62 2.29 13.10
N LEU A 61 -7.47 2.01 12.47
CA LEU A 61 -6.96 2.79 11.35
C LEU A 61 -7.81 2.60 10.10
N MET A 62 -8.23 1.37 9.79
CA MET A 62 -9.06 1.09 8.62
C MET A 62 -10.44 1.73 8.75
N THR A 63 -11.14 1.53 9.86
CA THR A 63 -12.46 2.13 10.10
C THR A 63 -12.39 3.65 10.13
N SER A 64 -11.40 4.22 10.83
CA SER A 64 -11.21 5.67 10.86
C SER A 64 -10.86 6.24 9.49
N GLY A 65 -10.02 5.55 8.72
CA GLY A 65 -9.65 5.93 7.35
C GLY A 65 -10.87 5.96 6.42
N ILE A 66 -11.72 4.94 6.48
CA ILE A 66 -12.97 4.88 5.69
C ILE A 66 -13.92 6.00 6.09
N LEU A 67 -14.12 6.24 7.40
CA LEU A 67 -14.99 7.32 7.89
C LEU A 67 -14.48 8.70 7.45
N LEU A 68 -13.18 8.95 7.55
CA LEU A 68 -12.57 10.21 7.07
C LEU A 68 -12.67 10.34 5.56
N ALA A 69 -12.48 9.26 4.80
CA ALA A 69 -12.62 9.27 3.35
C ALA A 69 -14.07 9.61 2.93
N ALA A 70 -15.06 8.95 3.53
CA ALA A 70 -16.49 9.23 3.28
C ALA A 70 -16.86 10.68 3.61
N SER A 71 -16.40 11.19 4.76
CA SER A 71 -16.59 12.59 5.15
C SER A 71 -15.90 13.57 4.20
N THR A 72 -14.67 13.26 3.79
CA THR A 72 -13.89 14.08 2.86
C THR A 72 -14.60 14.18 1.52
N LEU A 73 -15.08 13.04 1.01
CA LEU A 73 -15.87 12.97 -0.21
C LEU A 73 -17.13 13.84 -0.09
N TRP A 74 -17.90 13.68 0.98
CA TRP A 74 -19.09 14.49 1.22
C TRP A 74 -18.80 16.00 1.27
N LEU A 75 -17.75 16.41 2.00
CA LEU A 75 -17.38 17.82 2.12
C LEU A 75 -16.85 18.41 0.79
N SER A 76 -16.03 17.65 0.07
CA SER A 76 -15.45 18.07 -1.21
C SER A 76 -16.51 18.28 -2.28
N CYS A 77 -17.47 17.36 -2.43
CA CYS A 77 -18.58 17.50 -3.35
C CYS A 77 -19.58 18.56 -2.88
N GLY A 78 -19.91 18.55 -1.58
CA GLY A 78 -20.97 19.36 -0.99
C GLY A 78 -20.67 20.85 -0.98
N ILE A 79 -19.45 21.25 -0.60
CA ILE A 79 -19.14 22.68 -0.42
C ILE A 79 -19.13 23.41 -1.77
N LEU A 80 -18.49 22.84 -2.79
CA LEU A 80 -18.42 23.50 -4.10
C LEU A 80 -19.73 23.37 -4.88
N GLY A 81 -20.39 22.21 -4.83
CA GLY A 81 -21.66 21.98 -5.52
C GLY A 81 -22.79 22.89 -5.02
N GLN A 82 -22.90 23.08 -3.70
CA GLN A 82 -23.92 23.98 -3.14
C GLN A 82 -23.67 25.45 -3.45
N ASP A 83 -22.41 25.88 -3.53
CA ASP A 83 -22.06 27.26 -3.88
C ASP A 83 -22.41 27.57 -5.36
N LEU A 84 -22.27 26.57 -6.24
CA LEU A 84 -22.66 26.64 -7.65
C LEU A 84 -24.20 26.62 -7.83
N GLU A 85 -24.90 25.71 -7.16
CA GLU A 85 -26.36 25.57 -7.26
C GLU A 85 -27.13 26.77 -6.66
N LYS A 86 -26.61 27.40 -5.60
CA LYS A 86 -27.28 28.52 -4.92
C LYS A 86 -27.03 29.89 -5.56
N HIS A 87 -26.42 29.95 -6.74
CA HIS A 87 -26.07 31.19 -7.47
C HIS A 87 -25.41 32.27 -6.60
N HIS A 88 -24.63 31.90 -5.58
CA HIS A 88 -23.91 32.88 -4.74
C HIS A 88 -22.66 33.45 -5.43
N ILE A 89 -22.22 32.85 -6.54
CA ILE A 89 -21.05 33.28 -7.32
C ILE A 89 -21.30 34.63 -8.03
N THR A 90 -22.53 34.94 -8.46
CA THR A 90 -22.86 36.23 -9.10
C THR A 90 -22.75 37.42 -8.14
N LEU A 91 -22.84 37.20 -6.83
CA LEU A 91 -22.57 38.22 -5.80
C LEU A 91 -21.07 38.35 -5.46
N LEU A 92 -20.28 37.29 -5.65
CA LEU A 92 -18.83 37.23 -5.43
C LEU A 92 -18.01 37.76 -6.62
N ALA A 93 -18.59 37.82 -7.82
CA ALA A 93 -17.99 38.41 -9.02
C ALA A 93 -17.64 39.91 -8.86
N SER A 94 -18.18 40.58 -7.83
CA SER A 94 -17.84 41.96 -7.47
C SER A 94 -16.52 42.10 -6.70
N LYS A 95 -15.92 40.99 -6.22
CA LYS A 95 -14.62 40.99 -5.51
C LYS A 95 -13.53 40.42 -6.42
N PRO A 96 -12.35 41.08 -6.53
CA PRO A 96 -11.26 40.62 -7.38
C PRO A 96 -10.54 39.42 -6.72
N ILE A 97 -11.18 38.25 -6.74
CA ILE A 97 -10.63 36.97 -6.29
C ILE A 97 -10.52 36.08 -7.52
N ALA A 98 -9.33 35.60 -7.82
CA ALA A 98 -9.15 34.70 -8.96
C ALA A 98 -9.72 33.32 -8.62
N ARG A 99 -10.37 32.64 -9.56
CA ARG A 99 -11.07 31.37 -9.32
C ARG A 99 -10.14 30.22 -8.92
N TRP A 100 -8.90 30.25 -9.39
CA TRP A 100 -7.87 29.33 -8.92
C TRP A 100 -7.54 29.53 -7.43
N GLU A 101 -7.63 30.76 -6.91
CA GLU A 101 -7.47 31.05 -5.47
C GLU A 101 -8.64 30.45 -4.67
N ILE A 102 -9.84 30.39 -5.26
CA ILE A 102 -11.01 29.73 -4.65
C ILE A 102 -10.79 28.22 -4.59
N TRP A 103 -10.39 27.60 -5.71
CA TRP A 103 -10.15 26.15 -5.76
C TRP A 103 -9.06 25.73 -4.75
N ILE A 104 -7.90 26.40 -4.77
CA ILE A 104 -6.80 26.12 -3.83
C ILE A 104 -7.22 26.40 -2.39
N GLY A 105 -7.94 27.51 -2.12
CA GLY A 105 -8.42 27.85 -0.79
C GLY A 105 -9.36 26.80 -0.22
N ARG A 106 -10.27 26.26 -1.04
CA ARG A 106 -11.20 25.19 -0.67
C ARG A 106 -10.46 23.88 -0.41
N TRP A 107 -9.55 23.50 -1.32
CA TRP A 107 -8.72 22.30 -1.17
C TRP A 107 -7.88 22.36 0.13
N LEU A 108 -7.20 23.48 0.39
CA LEU A 108 -6.45 23.70 1.63
C LEU A 108 -7.34 23.69 2.88
N GLY A 109 -8.56 24.24 2.79
CA GLY A 109 -9.51 24.24 3.91
C GLY A 109 -9.94 22.83 4.31
N ILE A 110 -10.28 21.99 3.34
CA ILE A 110 -10.65 20.59 3.59
C ILE A 110 -9.42 19.78 4.04
N CYS A 111 -8.25 19.97 3.41
CA CYS A 111 -7.02 19.31 3.84
C CYS A 111 -6.62 19.68 5.27
N SER A 112 -6.77 20.95 5.67
CA SER A 112 -6.51 21.40 7.04
C SER A 112 -7.47 20.75 8.04
N LEU A 113 -8.76 20.62 7.69
CA LEU A 113 -9.73 19.93 8.52
C LEU A 113 -9.38 18.44 8.68
N ASN A 114 -9.06 17.77 7.58
CA ASN A 114 -8.63 16.37 7.59
C ASN A 114 -7.35 16.17 8.41
N THR A 115 -6.41 17.12 8.35
CA THR A 115 -5.19 17.10 9.15
C THR A 115 -5.52 17.16 10.63
N PHE A 116 -6.39 18.08 11.04
CA PHE A 116 -6.82 18.19 12.44
C PHE A 116 -7.51 16.90 12.93
N LEU A 117 -8.44 16.36 12.15
CA LEU A 117 -9.15 15.13 12.51
C LEU A 117 -8.22 13.91 12.56
N MET A 118 -7.30 13.78 11.60
CA MET A 118 -6.32 12.70 11.58
C MET A 118 -5.38 12.77 12.78
N ILE A 119 -4.95 13.96 13.19
CA ILE A 119 -4.12 14.13 14.39
C ILE A 119 -4.88 13.67 15.63
N MET A 120 -6.14 14.10 15.80
CA MET A 120 -6.97 13.69 16.94
C MET A 120 -7.14 12.17 16.99
N VAL A 121 -7.53 11.56 15.88
CA VAL A 121 -7.72 10.10 15.76
C VAL A 121 -6.41 9.36 15.99
N GLY A 122 -5.33 9.82 15.38
CA GLY A 122 -4.01 9.20 15.50
C GLY A 122 -3.49 9.24 16.94
N LEU A 123 -3.65 10.38 17.62
CA LEU A 123 -3.31 10.51 19.04
C LEU A 123 -4.20 9.62 19.92
N SER A 124 -5.50 9.54 19.64
CA SER A 124 -6.41 8.66 20.40
C SER A 124 -6.04 7.18 20.26
N ILE A 125 -5.75 6.71 19.05
CA ILE A 125 -5.33 5.31 18.79
C ILE A 125 -4.00 5.03 19.49
N TYR A 126 -3.02 5.93 19.35
CA TYR A 126 -1.71 5.78 19.99
C TYR A 126 -1.80 5.81 21.52
N ALA A 127 -2.62 6.71 22.08
CA ALA A 127 -2.85 6.79 23.52
C ALA A 127 -3.54 5.53 24.06
N LEU A 128 -4.53 4.99 23.37
CA LEU A 128 -5.20 3.74 23.76
C LEU A 128 -4.24 2.54 23.70
N LEU A 129 -3.38 2.48 22.69
CA LEU A 129 -2.33 1.47 22.59
C LEU A 129 -1.37 1.55 23.79
N LEU A 130 -0.90 2.74 24.15
CA LEU A 130 -0.01 2.95 25.29
C LEU A 130 -0.70 2.72 26.63
N PHE A 131 -1.98 3.07 26.75
CA PHE A 131 -2.76 2.85 27.97
C PHE A 131 -2.92 1.34 28.22
N HIS A 132 -3.39 0.59 27.21
CA HIS A 132 -3.52 -0.86 27.33
C HIS A 132 -2.19 -1.54 27.53
N ALA A 133 -1.11 -1.07 26.90
CA ALA A 133 0.24 -1.60 27.09
C ALA A 133 0.71 -1.58 28.56
N ARG A 134 0.12 -0.75 29.43
CA ARG A 134 0.45 -0.71 30.88
C ARG A 134 -0.21 -1.82 31.68
N ASP A 135 -1.35 -2.34 31.20
CA ASP A 135 -2.15 -3.34 31.92
C ASP A 135 -1.65 -4.78 31.71
N LEU A 136 -0.69 -4.99 30.80
CA LEU A 136 -0.12 -6.32 30.51
C LEU A 136 0.97 -6.75 31.51
N SER A 137 1.20 -8.06 31.60
CA SER A 137 2.30 -8.64 32.38
C SER A 137 3.67 -8.15 31.89
N GLN A 138 4.68 -8.11 32.78
CA GLN A 138 6.03 -7.62 32.44
C GLN A 138 6.67 -8.36 31.27
N ASP A 139 6.44 -9.67 31.15
CA ASP A 139 6.97 -10.50 30.05
C ASP A 139 6.34 -10.11 28.71
N GLU A 140 5.02 -9.91 28.68
CA GLU A 140 4.27 -9.50 27.49
C GLU A 140 4.59 -8.07 27.07
N GLN A 141 4.82 -7.16 28.03
CA GLN A 141 5.28 -5.80 27.74
C GLN A 141 6.65 -5.80 27.06
N SER A 142 7.54 -6.70 27.48
CA SER A 142 8.87 -6.82 26.88
C SER A 142 8.79 -7.34 25.43
N GLN A 143 7.90 -8.29 25.16
CA GLN A 143 7.62 -8.79 23.81
C GLN A 143 6.97 -7.73 22.93
N LEU A 144 5.96 -7.02 23.44
CA LEU A 144 5.30 -5.93 22.71
C LEU A 144 6.28 -4.83 22.31
N LYS A 145 7.20 -4.46 23.23
CA LYS A 145 8.25 -3.47 22.95
C LYS A 145 9.22 -3.94 21.86
N LYS A 146 9.61 -5.22 21.89
CA LYS A 146 10.57 -5.80 20.95
C LYS A 146 9.96 -6.17 19.59
N VAL A 147 8.65 -6.38 19.50
CA VAL A 147 8.00 -6.86 18.26
C VAL A 147 7.15 -5.79 17.60
N VAL A 148 6.36 -5.04 18.38
CA VAL A 148 5.31 -4.15 17.85
C VAL A 148 5.68 -2.66 17.96
N LEU A 149 6.34 -2.24 19.04
CA LEU A 149 6.69 -0.83 19.29
C LEU A 149 8.06 -0.41 18.69
N ILE A 150 8.67 -1.28 17.89
CA ILE A 150 9.79 -0.93 17.03
C ILE A 150 9.37 -0.94 15.56
N SER A 151 9.97 -0.05 14.77
CA SER A 151 9.88 -0.16 13.31
C SER A 151 10.98 -1.09 12.84
N ARG A 152 10.60 -2.10 12.06
CA ARG A 152 11.49 -3.13 11.53
C ARG A 152 11.64 -2.96 10.03
N ALA A 153 12.85 -2.72 9.54
CA ALA A 153 13.12 -2.76 8.12
C ALA A 153 13.05 -4.19 7.60
N SER A 154 12.61 -4.32 6.35
CA SER A 154 12.48 -5.59 5.66
C SER A 154 13.57 -5.70 4.60
N ALA A 155 14.37 -6.75 4.67
CA ALA A 155 15.20 -7.21 3.56
C ALA A 155 14.56 -8.46 2.95
N SER A 156 14.39 -8.46 1.64
CA SER A 156 13.91 -9.62 0.87
C SER A 156 15.00 -10.05 -0.11
N GLU A 157 14.82 -11.23 -0.70
CA GLU A 157 15.61 -11.68 -1.84
C GLU A 157 15.53 -10.65 -2.97
N LYS A 158 16.67 -10.28 -3.53
CA LYS A 158 16.71 -9.49 -4.76
C LYS A 158 16.16 -10.37 -5.88
N ALA A 159 15.18 -9.86 -6.62
CA ALA A 159 14.63 -10.59 -7.77
C ALA A 159 15.78 -11.10 -8.68
N PRO A 160 15.80 -12.39 -9.04
CA PRO A 160 16.80 -12.94 -9.94
C PRO A 160 16.84 -12.12 -11.24
N ASP A 161 18.01 -12.03 -11.87
CA ASP A 161 18.13 -11.42 -13.19
C ASP A 161 17.51 -12.37 -14.23
N GLU A 162 16.18 -12.29 -14.37
CA GLU A 162 15.39 -13.13 -15.27
C GLU A 162 15.93 -13.03 -16.71
N GLU A 163 16.34 -11.84 -17.16
CA GLU A 163 16.79 -11.62 -18.54
C GLU A 163 18.06 -12.41 -18.89
N ARG A 164 19.02 -12.49 -17.98
CA ARG A 164 20.25 -13.29 -18.23
C ARG A 164 19.94 -14.78 -18.35
N GLU A 165 19.10 -15.31 -17.47
CA GLU A 165 18.73 -16.72 -17.48
C GLU A 165 17.86 -17.08 -18.69
N ILE A 166 16.89 -16.21 -19.04
CA ILE A 166 16.08 -16.34 -20.24
C ILE A 166 16.98 -16.36 -21.48
N ASN A 167 17.94 -15.43 -21.60
CA ASN A 167 18.85 -15.39 -22.76
C ASN A 167 19.71 -16.64 -22.86
N ALA A 168 20.23 -17.15 -21.73
CA ALA A 168 21.04 -18.37 -21.70
C ALA A 168 20.22 -19.61 -22.10
N LEU A 169 19.00 -19.75 -21.58
CA LEU A 169 18.10 -20.84 -21.95
C LEU A 169 17.62 -20.72 -23.40
N PHE A 170 17.38 -19.50 -23.88
CA PHE A 170 16.97 -19.24 -25.24
C PHE A 170 18.06 -19.66 -26.25
N GLU A 171 19.32 -19.28 -26.03
CA GLU A 171 20.42 -19.72 -26.90
C GLU A 171 20.58 -21.25 -26.87
N LYS A 172 20.51 -21.88 -25.67
CA LYS A 172 20.56 -23.34 -25.54
C LYS A 172 19.45 -24.06 -26.30
N ARG A 173 18.23 -23.49 -26.33
CA ARG A 173 17.06 -24.07 -27.00
C ARG A 173 17.04 -23.78 -28.50
N LYS A 174 17.63 -22.65 -28.92
CA LYS A 174 17.85 -22.28 -30.33
C LYS A 174 18.84 -23.21 -31.01
N ASP A 175 19.91 -23.61 -30.32
CA ASP A 175 20.85 -24.64 -30.81
C ASP A 175 20.16 -25.99 -31.03
N GLN A 176 19.10 -26.28 -30.28
CA GLN A 176 18.32 -27.53 -30.41
C GLN A 176 17.23 -27.47 -31.50
N LEU A 177 16.79 -26.28 -31.92
CA LEU A 177 15.66 -26.09 -32.86
C LEU A 177 16.09 -25.53 -34.22
N HIS A 178 17.23 -25.98 -34.74
CA HIS A 178 17.69 -25.62 -36.08
C HIS A 178 16.59 -25.86 -37.15
N GLY A 179 16.12 -24.79 -37.80
CA GLY A 179 15.28 -24.85 -39.01
C GLY A 179 13.80 -24.49 -38.86
N ILE A 180 13.30 -24.17 -37.67
CA ILE A 180 11.88 -23.79 -37.47
C ILE A 180 11.78 -22.26 -37.37
N LYS A 181 10.92 -21.63 -38.20
CA LYS A 181 10.51 -20.23 -38.01
C LYS A 181 9.59 -20.17 -36.79
N ILE A 182 10.18 -19.94 -35.62
CA ILE A 182 9.43 -19.78 -34.38
C ILE A 182 9.27 -18.29 -34.10
N ASP A 183 8.10 -17.90 -33.60
CA ASP A 183 7.91 -16.58 -33.02
C ASP A 183 8.81 -16.42 -31.79
N THR A 184 9.86 -15.63 -31.94
CA THR A 184 10.86 -15.40 -30.90
C THR A 184 10.29 -14.69 -29.67
N ALA A 185 9.22 -13.92 -29.83
CA ALA A 185 8.57 -13.22 -28.72
C ALA A 185 7.83 -14.21 -27.82
N ALA A 186 6.98 -15.07 -28.40
CA ALA A 186 6.22 -16.08 -27.67
C ALA A 186 7.12 -17.12 -26.96
N VAL A 187 8.26 -17.49 -27.56
CA VAL A 187 9.22 -18.41 -26.90
C VAL A 187 9.89 -17.75 -25.71
N ARG A 188 10.29 -16.48 -25.83
CA ARG A 188 10.90 -15.74 -24.73
C ARG A 188 9.94 -15.58 -23.56
N GLU A 189 8.67 -15.32 -23.84
CA GLU A 189 7.63 -15.22 -22.82
C GLU A 189 7.43 -16.54 -22.06
N ARG A 190 7.30 -17.67 -22.77
CA ARG A 190 7.20 -18.99 -22.13
C ARG A 190 8.45 -19.34 -21.31
N LEU A 191 9.63 -19.02 -21.81
CA LEU A 191 10.88 -19.22 -21.07
C LEU A 191 10.94 -18.32 -19.82
N ALA A 192 10.44 -17.09 -19.90
CA ALA A 192 10.36 -16.19 -18.76
C ALA A 192 9.46 -16.77 -17.66
N GLU A 193 8.29 -17.29 -18.03
CA GLU A 193 7.41 -17.99 -17.10
C GLU A 193 8.07 -19.23 -16.50
N GLU A 194 8.73 -20.06 -17.33
CA GLU A 194 9.43 -21.27 -16.88
C GLU A 194 10.54 -20.94 -15.88
N VAL A 195 11.37 -19.94 -16.18
CA VAL A 195 12.44 -19.45 -15.30
C VAL A 195 11.87 -18.91 -13.99
N ARG A 196 10.82 -18.10 -14.05
CA ARG A 196 10.18 -17.53 -12.85
C ARG A 196 9.63 -18.63 -11.95
N TRP A 197 8.97 -19.64 -12.53
CA TRP A 197 8.50 -20.81 -11.79
C TRP A 197 9.65 -21.60 -11.18
N MET A 198 10.71 -21.86 -11.94
CA MET A 198 11.87 -22.61 -11.48
C MET A 198 12.57 -21.93 -10.30
N ASN A 199 12.73 -20.60 -10.34
CA ASN A 199 13.40 -19.84 -9.29
C ASN A 199 12.57 -19.75 -8.00
N GLN A 200 11.25 -19.94 -8.07
CA GLN A 200 10.37 -19.92 -6.91
C GLN A 200 10.16 -21.30 -6.28
N LEU A 201 10.54 -22.38 -6.98
CA LEU A 201 10.23 -23.76 -6.60
C LEU A 201 11.32 -24.40 -5.74
N VAL A 202 10.92 -25.12 -4.69
CA VAL A 202 11.75 -26.04 -3.92
C VAL A 202 11.19 -27.44 -4.07
N LYS A 203 11.83 -28.23 -4.93
CA LYS A 203 11.42 -29.61 -5.22
C LYS A 203 11.55 -30.53 -4.00
N PRO A 204 10.86 -31.68 -4.00
CA PRO A 204 11.07 -32.74 -3.01
C PRO A 204 12.54 -33.12 -2.87
N LEU A 205 13.03 -33.28 -1.64
CA LEU A 205 14.42 -33.62 -1.33
C LEU A 205 15.47 -32.62 -1.85
N HIS A 206 15.04 -31.41 -2.21
CA HIS A 206 15.94 -30.32 -2.61
C HIS A 206 16.04 -29.26 -1.52
N ARG A 207 17.12 -28.49 -1.60
CA ARG A 207 17.35 -27.31 -0.77
C ARG A 207 17.32 -26.04 -1.59
N ARG A 208 16.91 -24.95 -0.97
CA ARG A 208 17.06 -23.60 -1.50
C ARG A 208 17.86 -22.75 -0.51
N LEU A 209 18.83 -22.03 -1.05
CA LEU A 209 19.70 -21.12 -0.30
C LEU A 209 19.36 -19.69 -0.71
N TRP A 210 19.10 -18.86 0.29
CA TRP A 210 18.97 -17.42 0.14
C TRP A 210 20.21 -16.74 0.73
N SER A 211 20.74 -15.76 -0.01
CA SER A 211 21.78 -14.85 0.47
C SER A 211 21.23 -13.44 0.41
N ILE A 212 20.76 -12.95 1.56
CA ILE A 212 20.09 -11.64 1.64
C ILE A 212 21.06 -10.64 2.26
N HIS A 213 21.29 -9.53 1.56
CA HIS A 213 22.11 -8.44 2.06
C HIS A 213 21.30 -7.57 3.02
N ILE A 214 21.69 -7.54 4.30
CA ILE A 214 21.05 -6.75 5.37
C ILE A 214 21.87 -5.49 5.66
N GLY A 215 23.18 -5.56 5.41
CA GLY A 215 24.14 -4.48 5.68
C GLY A 215 24.79 -4.60 7.07
N ASN A 216 25.93 -3.94 7.24
CA ASN A 216 26.80 -4.12 8.42
C ASN A 216 26.30 -3.42 9.70
N GLN A 217 25.29 -2.55 9.60
CA GLN A 217 24.77 -1.79 10.75
C GLN A 217 24.05 -2.69 11.77
N VAL A 218 23.33 -3.71 11.28
CA VAL A 218 22.57 -4.65 12.12
C VAL A 218 23.50 -5.62 12.86
N ARG A 219 24.70 -5.89 12.31
CA ARG A 219 25.70 -6.76 12.95
C ARG A 219 26.24 -6.19 14.27
N GLN A 220 26.25 -4.86 14.43
CA GLN A 220 26.72 -4.20 15.65
C GLN A 220 25.73 -4.34 16.82
N MET A 221 24.54 -4.88 16.58
CA MET A 221 23.48 -5.09 17.56
C MET A 221 23.50 -6.55 18.03
N GLU A 222 24.61 -6.98 18.66
CA GLU A 222 24.89 -8.38 19.01
C GLU A 222 23.79 -9.05 19.88
N ASP A 223 23.05 -8.27 20.68
CA ASP A 223 21.96 -8.74 21.54
C ASP A 223 20.56 -8.70 20.89
N GLU A 224 20.45 -8.26 19.64
CA GLU A 224 19.18 -8.16 18.94
C GLU A 224 18.82 -9.43 18.17
N THR A 225 17.52 -9.68 18.04
CA THR A 225 16.98 -10.82 17.29
C THR A 225 16.41 -10.32 15.96
N LEU A 226 16.83 -10.95 14.87
CA LEU A 226 16.20 -10.86 13.57
C LEU A 226 14.90 -11.67 13.57
N GLN A 227 13.88 -11.22 12.86
CA GLN A 227 12.68 -12.02 12.64
C GLN A 227 12.62 -12.50 11.20
N LEU A 228 12.53 -13.81 11.03
CA LEU A 228 12.32 -14.42 9.73
C LEU A 228 10.82 -14.59 9.55
N ARG A 229 10.30 -13.93 8.51
CA ARG A 229 8.93 -14.08 8.06
C ARG A 229 8.94 -14.92 6.78
N VAL A 230 8.23 -16.04 6.81
CA VAL A 230 8.16 -16.98 5.69
C VAL A 230 6.72 -17.24 5.30
N LYS A 231 6.48 -17.27 3.99
CA LYS A 231 5.23 -17.71 3.40
C LYS A 231 5.52 -18.54 2.17
N PHE A 232 4.84 -19.67 2.06
CA PHE A 232 5.01 -20.58 0.94
C PHE A 232 3.66 -21.09 0.46
N TYR A 233 3.63 -21.54 -0.77
CA TYR A 233 2.46 -22.10 -1.41
C TYR A 233 2.75 -23.54 -1.78
N ALA A 234 1.84 -24.43 -1.42
CA ALA A 234 1.84 -25.82 -1.82
C ALA A 234 0.42 -26.16 -2.27
N SER A 235 0.28 -27.16 -3.13
CA SER A 235 -1.04 -27.70 -3.43
C SER A 235 -1.60 -28.31 -2.14
N PRO A 236 -2.78 -27.87 -1.66
CA PRO A 236 -3.41 -28.53 -0.52
C PRO A 236 -3.79 -29.94 -0.97
N ASP A 237 -3.13 -30.96 -0.41
CA ASP A 237 -3.68 -32.31 -0.45
C ASP A 237 -4.72 -32.44 0.67
N ALA A 238 -5.74 -33.28 0.49
CA ALA A 238 -6.85 -33.38 1.45
C ALA A 238 -6.40 -33.83 2.86
N GLU A 239 -5.22 -34.46 2.95
CA GLU A 239 -4.68 -35.03 4.19
C GLU A 239 -3.50 -34.23 4.79
N THR A 240 -2.80 -33.42 4.01
CA THR A 240 -1.56 -32.74 4.45
C THR A 240 -1.81 -31.28 4.80
N THR A 241 -1.96 -30.99 6.09
CA THR A 241 -2.18 -29.63 6.61
C THR A 241 -0.89 -28.89 6.94
N SER A 242 0.23 -29.60 7.09
CA SER A 242 1.51 -29.05 7.50
C SER A 242 2.68 -29.75 6.78
N PHE A 243 3.73 -28.99 6.47
CA PHE A 243 4.90 -29.45 5.73
C PHE A 243 6.14 -29.32 6.61
N PRO A 244 6.79 -30.44 7.00
CA PRO A 244 8.03 -30.40 7.75
C PRO A 244 9.18 -29.91 6.87
N MET A 245 9.85 -28.85 7.33
CA MET A 245 11.01 -28.24 6.67
C MET A 245 12.11 -28.01 7.69
N THR A 246 13.36 -28.27 7.28
CA THR A 246 14.51 -27.88 8.10
C THR A 246 15.04 -26.53 7.63
N TRP A 247 15.09 -25.59 8.57
CA TRP A 247 15.61 -24.25 8.36
C TRP A 247 16.97 -24.11 9.03
N ILE A 248 17.95 -23.68 8.24
CA ILE A 248 19.32 -23.41 8.72
C ILE A 248 19.64 -21.96 8.43
N VAL A 249 20.10 -21.23 9.44
CA VAL A 249 20.48 -19.81 9.33
C VAL A 249 21.90 -19.62 9.85
N GLY A 250 22.71 -18.87 9.09
CA GLY A 250 24.12 -18.63 9.36
C GLY A 250 25.06 -19.36 8.38
N ASP A 251 26.36 -19.09 8.45
CA ASP A 251 27.34 -19.74 7.58
C ASP A 251 27.42 -21.25 7.89
N PRO A 252 27.21 -22.14 6.90
CA PRO A 252 27.34 -23.59 7.08
C PRO A 252 28.72 -24.04 7.57
N SER A 253 29.74 -23.21 7.37
CA SER A 253 31.13 -23.47 7.73
C SER A 253 31.43 -23.14 9.19
N LEU A 254 30.57 -22.38 9.87
CA LEU A 254 30.73 -21.98 11.27
C LEU A 254 29.88 -22.85 12.20
N PRO A 255 30.35 -23.14 13.43
CA PRO A 255 29.60 -23.91 14.42
C PRO A 255 28.41 -23.13 14.99
N THR A 256 28.41 -21.81 14.89
CA THR A 256 27.31 -20.93 15.28
C THR A 256 26.27 -20.89 14.16
N ARG A 257 25.33 -21.84 14.19
CA ARG A 257 24.17 -21.86 13.28
C ARG A 257 22.88 -22.05 14.05
N TRP A 258 21.80 -21.47 13.53
CA TRP A 258 20.46 -21.76 14.00
C TRP A 258 19.87 -22.83 13.08
N GLU A 259 19.51 -23.98 13.64
CA GLU A 259 18.96 -25.11 12.90
C GLU A 259 17.71 -25.60 13.64
N ARG A 260 16.55 -25.56 12.97
CA ARG A 260 15.30 -26.13 13.49
C ARG A 260 14.50 -26.78 12.39
N GLU A 261 13.90 -27.90 12.74
CA GLU A 261 12.81 -28.48 11.97
C GLU A 261 11.51 -27.80 12.40
N LEU A 262 10.80 -27.23 11.43
CA LEU A 262 9.54 -26.54 11.63
C LEU A 262 8.49 -27.18 10.74
N ASP A 263 7.34 -27.48 11.34
CA ASP A 263 6.18 -27.96 10.62
C ASP A 263 5.23 -26.79 10.36
N LEU A 264 5.16 -26.35 9.10
CA LEU A 264 4.50 -25.10 8.72
C LEU A 264 3.30 -25.37 7.82
N ALA A 265 2.21 -24.63 8.01
CA ALA A 265 1.04 -24.70 7.14
C ALA A 265 1.25 -23.84 5.87
N PRO A 266 0.84 -24.31 4.68
CA PRO A 266 0.96 -23.54 3.44
C PRO A 266 0.00 -22.34 3.45
N MET A 267 0.29 -21.33 2.60
CA MET A 267 -0.53 -20.12 2.40
C MET A 267 -0.73 -19.25 3.65
N THR A 268 -0.03 -19.57 4.73
CA THR A 268 -0.03 -18.81 5.99
C THR A 268 1.35 -18.21 6.24
N THR A 269 1.37 -17.06 6.93
CA THR A 269 2.61 -16.37 7.27
C THR A 269 3.12 -16.89 8.60
N HIS A 270 4.35 -17.36 8.62
CA HIS A 270 5.03 -17.85 9.82
C HIS A 270 6.16 -16.91 10.21
N GLU A 271 6.30 -16.63 11.50
CA GLU A 271 7.30 -15.71 12.04
C GLU A 271 8.04 -16.36 13.20
N TRP A 272 9.37 -16.30 13.17
CA TRP A 272 10.22 -16.74 14.28
C TRP A 272 11.46 -15.86 14.41
N SER A 273 12.04 -15.86 15.62
CA SER A 273 13.20 -15.04 15.95
C SER A 273 14.51 -15.83 15.85
N VAL A 274 15.53 -15.19 15.28
CA VAL A 274 16.87 -15.72 15.07
C VAL A 274 17.91 -14.70 15.57
N PRO A 275 19.02 -15.12 16.20
CA PRO A 275 20.06 -14.20 16.65
C PRO A 275 20.71 -13.38 15.51
N ALA A 276 20.98 -12.09 15.73
CA ALA A 276 21.65 -11.23 14.75
C ALA A 276 23.15 -11.53 14.58
N ASN A 277 23.76 -12.27 15.50
CA ASN A 277 25.17 -12.68 15.42
C ASN A 277 25.48 -13.68 14.28
N LEU A 278 24.45 -14.15 13.55
CA LEU A 278 24.58 -15.06 12.41
C LEU A 278 24.84 -14.33 11.08
N ILE A 279 24.93 -12.99 11.09
CA ILE A 279 25.24 -12.20 9.90
C ILE A 279 26.74 -12.33 9.56
N ASP A 280 27.03 -12.68 8.30
CA ASP A 280 28.39 -12.79 7.77
C ASP A 280 29.15 -11.45 7.89
N PRO A 281 30.50 -11.47 7.88
CA PRO A 281 31.31 -10.24 7.90
C PRO A 281 31.01 -9.26 6.76
N ASP A 282 30.52 -9.77 5.64
CA ASP A 282 30.12 -9.01 4.45
C ASP A 282 28.70 -8.41 4.55
N GLY A 283 28.01 -8.60 5.68
CA GLY A 283 26.66 -8.05 5.91
C GLY A 283 25.53 -8.86 5.26
N ASN A 284 25.80 -10.13 4.94
CA ASN A 284 24.84 -11.04 4.32
C ASN A 284 24.33 -12.05 5.35
N LEU A 285 23.02 -12.33 5.32
CA LEU A 285 22.44 -13.46 6.04
C LEU A 285 22.14 -14.58 5.07
N ARG A 286 22.71 -15.75 5.36
CA ARG A 286 22.44 -16.98 4.63
C ARG A 286 21.32 -17.75 5.32
N VAL A 287 20.29 -18.06 4.56
CA VAL A 287 19.15 -18.87 5.01
C VAL A 287 19.03 -20.06 4.06
N GLU A 288 18.94 -21.26 4.58
CA GLU A 288 18.74 -22.49 3.82
C GLU A 288 17.44 -23.15 4.28
N CYS A 289 16.57 -23.49 3.33
CA CYS A 289 15.41 -24.35 3.58
C CYS A 289 15.64 -25.68 2.88
N ARG A 290 15.45 -26.77 3.61
CA ARG A 290 15.47 -28.13 3.10
C ARG A 290 14.07 -28.70 3.12
N ASN A 291 13.59 -29.06 1.94
CA ASN A 291 12.31 -29.71 1.77
C ASN A 291 12.48 -31.22 1.82
N TYR A 292 11.98 -31.86 2.88
CA TYR A 292 11.97 -33.32 3.02
C TYR A 292 10.63 -33.96 2.63
N THR A 293 9.68 -33.16 2.15
CA THR A 293 8.36 -33.63 1.73
C THR A 293 8.36 -34.08 0.28
N ASP A 294 7.36 -34.88 -0.10
CA ASP A 294 7.16 -35.38 -1.47
C ASP A 294 6.51 -34.34 -2.40
N MET A 295 6.19 -33.15 -1.89
CA MET A 295 5.55 -32.07 -2.62
C MET A 295 6.51 -30.93 -2.92
N SER A 296 6.31 -30.24 -4.04
CA SER A 296 7.07 -29.03 -4.35
C SER A 296 6.50 -27.82 -3.61
N LEU A 297 7.37 -27.05 -2.98
CA LEU A 297 7.01 -25.83 -2.25
C LEU A 297 7.36 -24.61 -3.09
N VAL A 298 6.45 -23.65 -3.18
CA VAL A 298 6.65 -22.41 -3.95
C VAL A 298 6.85 -21.24 -2.99
N PHE A 299 8.04 -20.67 -2.99
CA PHE A 299 8.36 -19.42 -2.30
C PHE A 299 8.48 -18.32 -3.35
N ARG A 300 7.46 -17.46 -3.38
CA ARG A 300 7.39 -16.31 -4.27
C ARG A 300 8.48 -15.30 -3.92
N VAL A 301 8.97 -14.55 -4.90
CA VAL A 301 10.02 -13.56 -4.66
C VAL A 301 9.48 -12.37 -3.83
N GLU A 302 8.19 -12.06 -3.98
CA GLU A 302 7.56 -10.91 -3.34
C GLU A 302 7.29 -11.11 -1.85
N ASP A 303 6.85 -12.30 -1.44
CA ASP A 303 6.44 -12.60 -0.06
C ASP A 303 7.01 -13.90 0.54
N GLY A 304 7.92 -14.58 -0.18
CA GLY A 304 8.45 -15.89 0.20
C GLY A 304 9.28 -15.91 1.48
N LEU A 305 10.41 -15.19 1.48
CA LEU A 305 11.28 -15.03 2.65
C LEU A 305 11.62 -13.56 2.85
N ILE A 306 11.22 -13.03 4.00
CA ILE A 306 11.48 -11.65 4.39
C ILE A 306 12.15 -11.64 5.75
N ILE A 307 13.29 -10.95 5.85
CA ILE A 307 14.01 -10.75 7.10
C ILE A 307 13.66 -9.37 7.64
N LEU A 308 13.16 -9.33 8.86
CA LEU A 308 12.80 -8.12 9.57
C LEU A 308 13.86 -7.82 10.63
N PHE A 309 14.44 -6.63 10.60
CA PHE A 309 15.45 -6.17 11.55
C PHE A 309 15.11 -4.78 12.09
N PRO A 310 15.49 -4.43 13.32
CA PRO A 310 15.16 -3.14 13.92
C PRO A 310 15.78 -1.96 13.13
N ASP A 311 14.97 -0.96 12.78
CA ASP A 311 15.37 0.22 11.99
C ASP A 311 14.98 1.54 12.67
N GLY A 312 14.22 1.49 13.78
CA GLY A 312 13.88 2.67 14.56
C GLY A 312 12.68 2.52 15.49
N GLY A 313 12.18 3.66 15.96
CA GLY A 313 11.02 3.72 16.85
C GLY A 313 9.69 3.72 16.10
N PHE A 314 8.69 3.00 16.63
CA PHE A 314 7.34 2.93 16.05
C PHE A 314 6.68 4.31 15.92
N GLY A 315 6.92 5.26 16.82
CA GLY A 315 6.24 6.57 16.82
C GLY A 315 6.50 7.41 15.55
N LEU A 316 7.75 7.46 15.07
CA LEU A 316 8.07 8.17 13.82
C LEU A 316 7.47 7.45 12.60
N ASN A 317 7.50 6.11 12.62
CA ASN A 317 6.89 5.31 11.58
C ASN A 317 5.37 5.50 11.53
N TYR A 318 4.73 5.60 12.70
CA TYR A 318 3.31 5.90 12.86
C TYR A 318 2.94 7.24 12.23
N ILE A 319 3.71 8.30 12.52
CA ILE A 319 3.51 9.62 11.90
C ILE A 319 3.66 9.54 10.37
N LYS A 320 4.69 8.85 9.85
CA LYS A 320 4.86 8.65 8.41
C LYS A 320 3.64 8.01 7.77
N GLY A 321 3.10 6.96 8.39
CA GLY A 321 1.87 6.28 7.94
C GLY A 321 0.64 7.20 7.95
N LEU A 322 0.46 8.00 9.01
CA LEU A 322 -0.63 8.99 9.07
C LEU A 322 -0.50 10.08 7.99
N VAL A 323 0.73 10.50 7.66
CA VAL A 323 0.96 11.47 6.57
C VAL A 323 0.63 10.86 5.20
N VAL A 324 0.93 9.58 4.97
CA VAL A 324 0.51 8.89 3.73
C VAL A 324 -1.02 8.86 3.64
N LEU A 325 -1.72 8.50 4.72
CA LEU A 325 -3.19 8.54 4.76
C LEU A 325 -3.73 9.96 4.50
N LEU A 326 -3.09 10.99 5.06
CA LEU A 326 -3.44 12.38 4.78
C LEU A 326 -3.24 12.77 3.32
N CYS A 327 -2.18 12.27 2.68
CA CYS A 327 -1.94 12.47 1.26
C CYS A 327 -3.05 11.84 0.42
N TRP A 328 -3.51 10.63 0.77
CA TRP A 328 -4.64 9.98 0.10
C TRP A 328 -5.95 10.76 0.28
N LEU A 329 -6.23 11.29 1.49
CA LEU A 329 -7.39 12.16 1.72
C LEU A 329 -7.29 13.48 0.94
N SER A 330 -6.09 14.01 0.78
CA SER A 330 -5.82 15.21 0.00
C SER A 330 -6.05 14.99 -1.50
N LEU A 331 -5.67 13.82 -2.01
CA LEU A 331 -6.01 13.38 -3.37
C LEU A 331 -7.52 13.21 -3.54
N LEU A 332 -8.19 12.56 -2.59
CA LEU A 332 -9.64 12.41 -2.61
C LEU A 332 -10.36 13.76 -2.60
N THR A 333 -9.84 14.73 -1.85
CA THR A 333 -10.33 16.12 -1.85
C THR A 333 -10.19 16.77 -3.22
N ALA A 334 -9.03 16.60 -3.88
CA ALA A 334 -8.80 17.16 -5.21
C ALA A 334 -9.73 16.55 -6.27
N VAL A 335 -9.91 15.23 -6.25
CA VAL A 335 -10.85 14.52 -7.13
C VAL A 335 -12.29 14.98 -6.87
N GLY A 336 -12.68 15.15 -5.62
CA GLY A 336 -14.02 15.60 -5.27
C GLY A 336 -14.32 17.03 -5.67
N LEU A 337 -13.37 17.94 -5.46
CA LEU A 337 -13.48 19.31 -5.96
C LEU A 337 -13.52 19.37 -7.48
N TRP A 338 -12.70 18.55 -8.16
CA TRP A 338 -12.72 18.42 -9.62
C TRP A 338 -14.09 17.96 -10.13
N ALA A 339 -14.65 16.88 -9.57
CA ALA A 339 -15.97 16.38 -9.96
C ALA A 339 -17.07 17.44 -9.75
N ALA A 340 -17.02 18.17 -8.63
CA ALA A 340 -17.97 19.22 -8.32
C ALA A 340 -17.85 20.47 -9.23
N THR A 341 -16.79 20.61 -10.04
CA THR A 341 -16.69 21.72 -11.00
C THR A 341 -17.68 21.59 -12.15
N PHE A 342 -18.02 20.37 -12.58
CA PHE A 342 -18.88 20.12 -13.74
C PHE A 342 -20.18 19.39 -13.39
N ALA A 343 -20.22 18.61 -12.31
CA ALA A 343 -21.39 17.82 -11.91
C ALA A 343 -22.12 18.41 -10.69
N SER A 344 -23.41 18.08 -10.55
CA SER A 344 -24.19 18.37 -9.33
C SER A 344 -23.77 17.47 -8.18
N LEU A 345 -24.16 17.82 -6.94
CA LEU A 345 -23.75 17.08 -5.74
C LEU A 345 -24.03 15.55 -5.84
N PRO A 346 -25.23 15.08 -6.23
CA PRO A 346 -25.51 13.64 -6.33
C PRO A 346 -24.66 12.95 -7.39
N VAL A 347 -24.49 13.58 -8.56
CA VAL A 347 -23.76 13.01 -9.70
C VAL A 347 -22.26 12.95 -9.41
N ALA A 348 -21.69 14.00 -8.82
CA ALA A 348 -20.30 14.03 -8.40
C ALA A 348 -20.00 12.93 -7.37
N THR A 349 -20.88 12.75 -6.39
CA THR A 349 -20.75 11.70 -5.36
C THR A 349 -20.74 10.31 -5.98
N PHE A 350 -21.70 10.03 -6.87
CA PHE A 350 -21.79 8.74 -7.56
C PHE A 350 -20.58 8.46 -8.45
N LEU A 351 -20.10 9.47 -9.17
CA LEU A 351 -18.89 9.38 -10.00
C LEU A 351 -17.67 8.99 -9.17
N ILE A 352 -17.43 9.64 -8.03
CA ILE A 352 -16.27 9.34 -7.18
C ILE A 352 -16.41 7.97 -6.53
N MET A 353 -17.61 7.60 -6.07
CA MET A 353 -17.84 6.25 -5.53
C MET A 353 -17.56 5.16 -6.58
N THR A 354 -17.96 5.41 -7.83
CA THR A 354 -17.67 4.49 -8.95
C THR A 354 -16.17 4.41 -9.20
N LEU A 355 -15.46 5.55 -9.22
CA LEU A 355 -14.01 5.60 -9.35
C LEU A 355 -13.30 4.85 -8.21
N LEU A 356 -13.75 4.98 -6.97
CA LEU A 356 -13.19 4.26 -5.82
C LEU A 356 -13.43 2.75 -5.91
N LEU A 357 -14.61 2.32 -6.33
CA LEU A 357 -14.94 0.91 -6.53
C LEU A 357 -14.08 0.30 -7.64
N VAL A 358 -13.94 1.03 -8.76
CA VAL A 358 -13.10 0.65 -9.90
C VAL A 358 -11.64 0.58 -9.47
N ALA A 359 -11.11 1.59 -8.76
CA ALA A 359 -9.75 1.59 -8.20
C ALA A 359 -9.50 0.50 -7.15
N GLY A 360 -10.55 -0.13 -6.63
CA GLY A 360 -10.48 -1.31 -5.77
C GLY A 360 -10.06 -2.58 -6.50
N SER A 361 -10.23 -2.64 -7.83
CA SER A 361 -10.13 -3.88 -8.63
C SER A 361 -8.78 -4.07 -9.31
N GLU A 362 -7.73 -4.35 -8.54
CA GLU A 362 -6.36 -4.53 -9.05
C GLU A 362 -6.24 -5.59 -10.14
N ASN A 363 -6.94 -6.72 -9.98
CA ASN A 363 -6.82 -7.86 -10.89
C ASN A 363 -7.33 -7.52 -12.30
N LEU A 364 -8.39 -6.72 -12.42
CA LEU A 364 -8.94 -6.31 -13.72
C LEU A 364 -7.96 -5.39 -14.46
N PHE A 365 -7.35 -4.44 -13.75
CA PHE A 365 -6.39 -3.55 -14.39
C PHE A 365 -5.12 -4.27 -14.80
N LYS A 366 -4.63 -5.16 -13.93
CA LYS A 366 -3.42 -5.93 -14.18
C LYS A 366 -3.59 -6.84 -15.40
N SER A 367 -4.73 -7.52 -15.54
CA SER A 367 -4.98 -8.34 -16.73
C SER A 367 -5.06 -7.47 -17.99
N ILE A 368 -5.82 -6.37 -17.99
CA ILE A 368 -5.94 -5.51 -19.18
C ILE A 368 -4.61 -4.85 -19.57
N ALA A 369 -3.80 -4.44 -18.59
CA ALA A 369 -2.50 -3.82 -18.82
C ALA A 369 -1.45 -4.80 -19.34
N ILE A 370 -1.48 -6.06 -18.88
CA ILE A 370 -0.56 -7.12 -19.33
C ILE A 370 -1.02 -7.68 -20.68
N ASP A 371 -2.29 -8.03 -20.81
CA ASP A 371 -2.85 -8.71 -21.97
C ASP A 371 -3.02 -7.75 -23.17
N GLY A 372 -2.98 -6.44 -22.94
CA GLY A 372 -3.04 -5.41 -23.99
C GLY A 372 -4.37 -5.39 -24.75
N THR A 373 -5.42 -6.03 -24.22
CA THR A 373 -6.77 -6.06 -24.77
C THR A 373 -7.80 -6.20 -23.65
N ILE A 374 -8.99 -5.66 -23.86
CA ILE A 374 -10.15 -5.87 -22.97
C ILE A 374 -11.00 -7.09 -23.35
N SER A 375 -10.70 -7.71 -24.50
CA SER A 375 -11.42 -8.88 -25.03
C SER A 375 -10.81 -10.17 -24.49
N THR A 376 -11.62 -11.23 -24.36
CA THR A 376 -11.06 -12.58 -24.23
C THR A 376 -10.14 -12.86 -25.42
N LEU A 377 -8.88 -13.19 -25.13
CA LEU A 377 -7.92 -13.62 -26.15
C LEU A 377 -8.45 -14.92 -26.76
N ASN A 378 -8.56 -14.96 -28.08
CA ASN A 378 -8.87 -16.21 -28.78
C ASN A 378 -7.63 -17.11 -28.70
N GLU A 379 -7.74 -18.26 -28.03
CA GLU A 379 -6.62 -19.20 -27.77
C GLU A 379 -5.88 -19.63 -29.05
N GLU A 380 -6.52 -19.56 -30.22
CA GLU A 380 -5.93 -19.97 -31.50
C GLU A 380 -5.25 -18.84 -32.30
N THR A 381 -5.54 -17.56 -32.03
CA THR A 381 -5.05 -16.43 -32.86
C THR A 381 -4.39 -15.30 -32.07
N GLY A 382 -4.49 -15.30 -30.74
CA GLY A 382 -3.86 -14.30 -29.86
C GLY A 382 -4.34 -12.86 -30.09
N LYS A 383 -5.48 -12.66 -30.77
CA LYS A 383 -6.02 -11.33 -31.10
C LYS A 383 -7.41 -11.14 -30.51
N GLY A 384 -7.60 -10.02 -29.80
CA GLY A 384 -8.90 -9.58 -29.30
C GLY A 384 -9.84 -9.14 -30.42
N HIS A 385 -11.15 -9.37 -30.25
CA HIS A 385 -12.17 -9.08 -31.27
C HIS A 385 -12.51 -7.58 -31.39
N TRP A 386 -12.11 -6.76 -30.40
CA TRP A 386 -12.51 -5.35 -30.24
C TRP A 386 -11.35 -4.35 -30.45
N HIS A 387 -10.59 -4.50 -31.54
CA HIS A 387 -9.36 -3.73 -31.79
C HIS A 387 -9.54 -2.19 -31.74
N TYR A 388 -10.74 -1.68 -32.07
CA TYR A 388 -11.05 -0.25 -32.00
C TYR A 388 -11.25 0.28 -30.57
N LEU A 389 -11.79 -0.53 -29.66
CA LEU A 389 -11.98 -0.13 -28.26
C LEU A 389 -10.64 -0.22 -27.50
N ASP A 390 -9.80 -1.20 -27.86
CA ASP A 390 -8.49 -1.43 -27.23
C ASP A 390 -7.57 -0.20 -27.37
N TRP A 391 -7.57 0.50 -28.50
CA TRP A 391 -6.72 1.69 -28.71
C TRP A 391 -6.98 2.81 -27.70
N LEU A 392 -8.23 2.99 -27.25
CA LEU A 392 -8.58 4.02 -26.26
C LEU A 392 -8.50 3.48 -24.83
N LEU A 393 -9.02 2.27 -24.60
CA LEU A 393 -9.20 1.73 -23.27
C LEU A 393 -7.91 1.18 -22.68
N VAL A 394 -7.04 0.55 -23.46
CA VAL A 394 -5.78 -0.02 -22.95
C VAL A 394 -4.86 1.05 -22.37
N PRO A 395 -4.61 2.19 -23.06
CA PRO A 395 -3.82 3.28 -22.46
C PRO A 395 -4.48 3.86 -21.20
N LEU A 396 -5.80 4.01 -21.19
CA LEU A 396 -6.55 4.51 -20.03
C LEU A 396 -6.41 3.58 -18.83
N PHE A 397 -6.64 2.28 -19.02
CA PHE A 397 -6.51 1.28 -17.96
C PHE A 397 -5.06 1.09 -17.51
N THR A 398 -4.09 1.19 -18.41
CA THR A 398 -2.66 1.17 -18.07
C THR A 398 -2.29 2.39 -17.21
N PHE A 399 -2.80 3.57 -17.55
CA PHE A 399 -2.60 4.78 -16.75
C PHE A 399 -3.26 4.63 -15.36
N LEU A 400 -4.50 4.14 -15.31
CA LEU A 400 -5.20 3.86 -14.05
C LEU A 400 -4.47 2.81 -13.21
N TYR A 401 -3.96 1.75 -13.83
CA TYR A 401 -3.16 0.71 -13.16
C TYR A 401 -1.94 1.32 -12.50
N LYS A 402 -1.14 2.06 -13.27
CA LYS A 402 0.07 2.73 -12.75
C LYS A 402 -0.27 3.75 -11.66
N ALA A 403 -1.42 4.43 -11.77
CA ALA A 403 -1.89 5.35 -10.75
C ALA A 403 -2.24 4.63 -9.44
N VAL A 404 -3.01 3.54 -9.51
CA VAL A 404 -3.39 2.72 -8.35
C VAL A 404 -2.15 2.08 -7.73
N GLU A 405 -1.23 1.54 -8.53
CA GLU A 405 0.04 0.99 -8.08
C GLU A 405 0.89 2.05 -7.37
N THR A 406 0.96 3.27 -7.90
CA THR A 406 1.66 4.38 -7.24
C THR A 406 1.02 4.71 -5.89
N ILE A 407 -0.31 4.78 -5.81
CA ILE A 407 -1.04 5.03 -4.55
C ILE A 407 -0.82 3.90 -3.54
N ARG A 408 -0.76 2.65 -3.99
CA ARG A 408 -0.62 1.46 -3.13
C ARG A 408 0.83 1.02 -2.90
N SER A 409 1.80 1.69 -3.53
CA SER A 409 3.24 1.40 -3.37
C SER A 409 3.72 1.43 -1.91
N ILE A 410 3.01 2.16 -1.06
CA ILE A 410 3.12 2.07 0.39
C ILE A 410 1.76 1.65 0.92
N ALA A 411 1.69 0.52 1.63
CA ALA A 411 0.52 0.11 2.40
C ALA A 411 0.70 0.59 3.86
N PRO A 412 0.31 1.82 4.23
CA PRO A 412 0.63 2.40 5.53
C PRO A 412 -0.02 1.61 6.68
N ILE A 413 -1.28 1.18 6.53
CA ILE A 413 -1.98 0.44 7.59
C ILE A 413 -1.30 -0.91 7.84
N GLU A 414 -1.06 -1.70 6.79
CA GLU A 414 -0.38 -2.98 6.90
C GLU A 414 1.04 -2.83 7.46
N SER A 415 1.78 -1.82 7.01
CA SER A 415 3.14 -1.55 7.50
C SER A 415 3.13 -1.23 9.00
N LEU A 416 2.16 -0.45 9.48
CA LEU A 416 2.03 -0.13 10.91
C LEU A 416 1.60 -1.32 11.74
N VAL A 417 0.65 -2.13 11.25
CA VAL A 417 0.17 -3.33 11.94
C VAL A 417 1.27 -4.37 12.05
N THR A 418 2.01 -4.60 10.96
CA THR A 418 3.12 -5.55 10.92
C THR A 418 4.43 -4.96 11.45
N GLY A 419 4.43 -3.74 11.98
CA GLY A 419 5.63 -3.08 12.50
C GLY A 419 6.75 -2.89 11.46
N ARG A 420 6.44 -2.90 10.16
CA ARG A 420 7.41 -2.64 9.08
C ARG A 420 7.74 -1.15 9.00
N SER A 421 9.01 -0.82 8.90
CA SER A 421 9.48 0.55 8.70
C SER A 421 9.07 1.05 7.33
N ILE A 422 8.61 2.29 7.24
CA ILE A 422 8.45 3.03 5.99
C ILE A 422 9.74 3.83 5.77
N PRO A 423 10.60 3.43 4.81
CA PRO A 423 11.87 4.12 4.56
C PRO A 423 11.62 5.58 4.17
N THR A 424 12.40 6.50 4.73
CA THR A 424 12.19 7.94 4.50
C THR A 424 12.30 8.33 3.03
N TYR A 425 13.21 7.68 2.28
CA TYR A 425 13.35 7.90 0.84
C TYR A 425 12.10 7.48 0.07
N ASN A 426 11.64 6.23 0.25
CA ASN A 426 10.42 5.73 -0.41
C ASN A 426 9.19 6.54 -0.02
N TRP A 427 9.12 6.98 1.24
CA TRP A 427 8.05 7.84 1.73
C TRP A 427 8.01 9.21 1.04
N LEU A 428 9.16 9.90 0.93
CA LEU A 428 9.24 11.18 0.22
C LEU A 428 8.94 11.02 -1.27
N LEU A 429 9.48 9.97 -1.90
CA LEU A 429 9.23 9.65 -3.30
C LEU A 429 7.72 9.44 -3.53
N HIS A 430 7.08 8.62 -2.70
CA HIS A 430 5.64 8.36 -2.75
C HIS A 430 4.83 9.65 -2.66
N LEU A 431 5.11 10.49 -1.65
CA LEU A 431 4.43 11.78 -1.48
C LEU A 431 4.63 12.69 -2.71
N SER A 432 5.85 12.76 -3.23
CA SER A 432 6.16 13.58 -4.40
C SER A 432 5.44 13.09 -5.66
N LEU A 433 5.33 11.77 -5.85
CA LEU A 433 4.62 11.18 -6.98
C LEU A 433 3.12 11.40 -6.87
N VAL A 434 2.51 11.15 -5.70
CA VAL A 434 1.07 11.35 -5.52
C VAL A 434 0.70 12.84 -5.69
N ILE A 435 1.47 13.75 -5.08
CA ILE A 435 1.20 15.18 -5.19
C ILE A 435 1.45 15.68 -6.63
N GLY A 436 2.60 15.33 -7.22
CA GLY A 436 3.02 15.85 -8.52
C GLY A 436 2.30 15.22 -9.72
N LEU A 437 2.08 13.91 -9.69
CA LEU A 437 1.49 13.17 -10.83
C LEU A 437 -0.04 13.10 -10.76
N MET A 438 -0.65 13.17 -9.57
CA MET A 438 -2.10 13.02 -9.41
C MET A 438 -2.77 14.31 -8.96
N ILE A 439 -2.40 14.85 -7.79
CA ILE A 439 -3.09 16.00 -7.20
C ILE A 439 -2.93 17.25 -8.08
N ALA A 440 -1.71 17.56 -8.52
CA ALA A 440 -1.45 18.77 -9.29
C ALA A 440 -2.16 18.78 -10.66
N PRO A 441 -2.14 17.70 -11.48
CA PRO A 441 -2.88 17.68 -12.76
C PRO A 441 -4.40 17.73 -12.58
N ILE A 442 -4.96 16.98 -11.61
CA ILE A 442 -6.41 17.00 -11.32
C ILE A 442 -6.82 18.40 -10.85
N GLY A 443 -6.00 19.03 -10.01
CA GLY A 443 -6.23 20.40 -9.57
C GLY A 443 -6.13 21.41 -10.70
N ALA A 444 -5.12 21.31 -11.57
CA ALA A 444 -4.96 22.16 -12.74
C ALA A 444 -6.16 22.06 -13.68
N TRP A 445 -6.65 20.84 -13.94
CA TRP A 445 -7.85 20.60 -14.73
C TRP A 445 -9.08 21.21 -14.07
N GLY A 446 -9.28 20.99 -12.77
CA GLY A 446 -10.40 21.57 -12.01
C GLY A 446 -10.40 23.10 -12.05
N MET A 447 -9.22 23.71 -11.91
CA MET A 447 -9.05 25.17 -12.04
C MET A 447 -9.39 25.66 -13.45
N PHE A 448 -8.96 24.95 -14.49
CA PHE A 448 -9.27 25.29 -15.89
C PHE A 448 -10.77 25.23 -16.19
N LEU A 449 -11.47 24.17 -15.77
CA LEU A 449 -12.92 24.05 -15.95
C LEU A 449 -13.71 25.17 -15.25
N LEU A 450 -13.28 25.55 -14.05
CA LEU A 450 -13.88 26.66 -13.31
C LEU A 450 -13.72 28.01 -14.01
N THR A 451 -12.64 28.19 -14.77
CA THR A 451 -12.43 29.39 -15.60
C THR A 451 -13.26 29.37 -16.89
N GLN A 452 -13.43 28.20 -17.54
CA GLN A 452 -14.20 28.12 -18.78
C GLN A 452 -15.70 28.38 -18.57
N LYS A 453 -16.28 27.89 -17.46
CA LYS A 453 -17.70 28.13 -17.13
C LYS A 453 -18.08 29.62 -17.00
N GLU A 454 -17.13 30.55 -16.96
CA GLU A 454 -17.44 32.00 -17.06
C GLU A 454 -17.75 32.46 -18.48
N LEU A 455 -17.00 31.97 -19.47
CA LEU A 455 -17.12 32.43 -20.85
C LEU A 455 -18.49 32.12 -21.44
N ASP A 456 -19.14 31.05 -20.94
CA ASP A 456 -20.48 30.65 -21.36
C ASP A 456 -21.60 31.42 -20.63
N GLN A 457 -21.29 32.13 -19.53
CA GLN A 457 -22.27 32.89 -18.71
C GLN A 457 -22.13 34.41 -18.82
N SER A 458 -21.03 34.92 -19.39
CA SER A 458 -20.82 36.32 -19.77
C SER A 458 -21.28 36.58 -21.20
#